data_AF-A0A941T537-F1
#
_entry.id   AF-A0A941T537-F1
#
_cell.length_a   1.000
_cell.length_b   1.000
_cell.length_c   1.000
_cell.angle_alpha   90.00
_cell.angle_beta   90.00
_cell.angle_gamma   90.00
#
_symmetry.space_group_name_H-M   'P 1'
#
loop_
_entity.id
_entity.type
_entity.pdbx_description
1 polymer ?
#
loop_
_entity_poly.entity_id
_entity_poly.type
_entity_poly.pdbx_seq_one_letter_code
_entity_poly.pdbx_strand_id
1 'polypeptide(L)' 'VEGLGGKLKLFYLPPYSPHLNPDETVWAHVKRRVSRLLVESADEMKRLALGALRSIQKLPELVKSFFRQPECRYILE' A
#
# COMPACT_ATOMS: atom_id res chain seq x y z
N VAL A 1 21.99 -5.03 -1.32
CA VAL A 1 21.26 -6.27 -1.69
C VAL A 1 22.20 -7.47 -1.69
N GLU A 2 23.38 -7.38 -2.31
CA GLU A 2 24.39 -8.46 -2.29
C GLU A 2 24.79 -8.90 -0.87
N GLY A 3 24.92 -7.96 0.09
CA GLY A 3 25.18 -8.28 1.50
C GLY A 3 24.02 -8.91 2.28
N LEU A 4 22.84 -9.12 1.67
CA LEU A 4 21.65 -9.71 2.30
C LEU A 4 21.42 -11.18 1.92
N GLY A 5 22.39 -11.80 1.23
CA GLY A 5 22.36 -13.22 0.88
C GLY A 5 21.15 -13.61 0.01
N GLY A 6 20.74 -12.74 -0.91
CA GLY A 6 19.64 -13.02 -1.86
C GLY A 6 18.22 -12.99 -1.27
N LYS A 7 18.06 -12.59 0.00
CA LYS A 7 16.74 -12.55 0.68
C LYS A 7 15.84 -11.38 0.28
N LEU A 8 16.36 -10.42 -0.49
CA LEU A 8 15.62 -9.30 -1.04
C LEU A 8 15.78 -9.26 -2.56
N LYS A 9 14.67 -9.06 -3.27
CA LYS A 9 14.60 -8.79 -4.72
C LYS A 9 14.20 -7.32 -4.90
N LEU A 10 14.91 -6.61 -5.76
CA LEU A 10 14.55 -5.24 -6.15
C LEU A 10 13.77 -5.27 -7.46
N PHE A 11 12.72 -4.46 -7.53
CA PHE A 11 11.97 -4.19 -8.74
C PHE A 11 12.13 -2.73 -9.11
N TYR A 12 12.58 -2.46 -10.33
CA TYR A 12 12.72 -1.11 -10.86
C TYR A 12 11.45 -0.71 -11.59
N LEU A 13 10.82 0.37 -11.13
CA LEU A 13 9.64 0.93 -11.79
C LEU A 13 10.08 2.09 -12.69
N PRO A 14 9.53 2.19 -13.92
CA PRO A 14 9.69 3.37 -14.75
C PRO A 14 9.26 4.63 -14.00
N PRO A 15 9.92 5.78 -14.24
CA PRO A 15 9.48 7.06 -13.72
C PRO A 15 8.00 7.33 -14.04
N TYR A 16 7.33 8.08 -13.16
CA TYR A 16 5.92 8.50 -13.34
C TYR A 16 4.92 7.35 -13.57
N SER A 17 5.23 6.14 -13.09
CA SER A 17 4.35 4.96 -13.24
C SER A 17 3.75 4.49 -11.91
N PRO A 18 2.93 5.31 -11.22
CA PRO A 18 2.37 4.96 -9.91
C PRO A 18 1.43 3.75 -9.98
N HIS A 19 0.80 3.51 -11.14
CA HIS A 19 -0.06 2.33 -11.38
C HIS A 19 0.69 0.98 -11.24
N LEU A 20 2.03 0.98 -11.27
CA LEU A 20 2.84 -0.20 -11.04
C LEU A 20 3.21 -0.40 -9.56
N ASN A 21 2.88 0.55 -8.68
CA ASN A 21 3.16 0.44 -7.25
C ASN A 21 1.90 -0.04 -6.50
N PRO A 22 1.89 -1.27 -5.93
CA PRO A 22 0.73 -1.79 -5.22
C PRO A 22 0.35 -0.96 -3.98
N ASP A 23 1.29 -0.18 -3.42
CA ASP A 23 1.02 0.70 -2.28
C ASP A 23 0.04 1.83 -2.63
N GLU A 24 -0.08 2.22 -3.90
CA GLU A 24 -1.11 3.19 -4.31
C GLU A 24 -2.51 2.67 -3.99
N THR A 25 -2.73 1.37 -4.08
CA THR A 25 -4.01 0.75 -3.71
C THR A 25 -4.22 0.78 -2.21
N VAL A 26 -3.17 0.54 -1.41
CA VAL A 26 -3.24 0.69 0.06
C VAL A 26 -3.68 2.11 0.41
N TRP A 27 -3.06 3.12 -0.21
CA TRP A 27 -3.41 4.53 0.03
C TRP A 27 -4.81 4.89 -0.46
N ALA A 28 -5.26 4.34 -1.60
CA ALA A 28 -6.63 4.51 -2.06
C ALA A 28 -7.65 3.97 -1.02
N HIS A 29 -7.38 2.80 -0.45
CA HIS A 29 -8.21 2.22 0.62
C HIS A 29 -8.23 3.07 1.89
N VAL A 30 -7.06 3.54 2.34
CA VAL A 30 -6.95 4.44 3.51
C VAL A 30 -7.71 5.74 3.26
N LYS A 31 -7.46 6.41 2.13
CA LYS A 31 -8.14 7.67 1.76
C LYS A 31 -9.64 7.50 1.72
N ARG A 32 -10.16 6.45 1.07
CA ARG A 32 -11.61 6.19 0.99
C ARG A 32 -12.28 6.02 2.35
N ARG A 33 -11.55 5.51 3.35
CA ARG A 33 -12.05 5.37 4.72
C ARG A 33 -11.98 6.67 5.50
N VAL A 34 -10.85 7.37 5.43
CA VAL A 34 -10.61 8.59 6.21
C VAL A 34 -11.37 9.79 5.65
N SER A 35 -11.49 9.92 4.32
CA SER A 35 -12.14 11.07 3.66
C SER A 35 -13.64 11.18 3.91
N ARG A 36 -14.26 10.15 4.51
CA ARG A 36 -15.69 10.13 4.88
C ARG A 36 -15.94 10.66 6.28
N LEU A 37 -14.88 11.01 7.01
CA LEU A 37 -14.93 11.53 8.37
C LEU A 37 -14.62 13.01 8.36
N LEU A 38 -15.27 13.78 9.24
CA LEU A 38 -14.83 15.13 9.57
C LEU A 38 -13.55 15.01 10.39
N VAL A 39 -12.52 15.73 9.98
CA VAL A 39 -11.20 15.70 10.62
C VAL A 39 -10.80 17.13 10.93
N GLU A 40 -10.64 17.43 12.20
CA GLU A 40 -10.46 18.81 12.68
C GLU A 40 -8.99 19.13 13.01
N SER A 41 -8.12 18.11 13.01
CA SER A 41 -6.69 18.27 13.30
C SER A 41 -5.80 17.27 12.56
N ALA A 42 -4.54 17.63 12.40
CA ALA A 42 -3.52 16.73 11.83
C ALA A 42 -3.32 15.47 12.69
N ASP A 43 -3.38 15.59 14.02
CA ASP A 43 -3.25 14.45 14.93
C ASP A 43 -4.42 13.48 14.81
N GLU A 44 -5.63 14.00 14.63
CA GLU A 44 -6.80 13.19 14.33
C GLU A 44 -6.66 12.49 12.98
N MET A 45 -6.24 13.21 11.93
CA MET A 45 -6.00 12.61 10.61
C MET A 45 -5.00 11.44 10.71
N LYS A 46 -3.88 11.65 11.42
CA LYS A 46 -2.85 10.65 11.64
C LYS A 46 -3.41 9.44 12.37
N ARG A 47 -4.19 9.64 13.43
CA ARG A 47 -4.81 8.55 14.21
C ARG A 47 -5.75 7.72 13.34
N LEU A 48 -6.59 8.36 12.54
CA LEU A 48 -7.53 7.70 11.63
C LEU A 48 -6.81 6.93 10.52
N ALA A 49 -5.78 7.53 9.91
CA ALA A 49 -4.95 6.87 8.90
C ALA A 49 -4.24 5.62 9.46
N LEU A 50 -3.63 5.72 10.66
CA LEU A 50 -3.02 4.59 11.34
C LEU A 50 -4.04 3.50 11.69
N GLY A 51 -5.24 3.88 12.12
CA GLY A 51 -6.34 2.94 12.37
C GLY A 51 -6.76 2.18 11.10
N ALA A 52 -6.85 2.88 9.97
CA ALA A 52 -7.15 2.27 8.68
C ALA A 52 -6.04 1.30 8.23
N LEU A 53 -4.77 1.71 8.33
CA LEU A 53 -3.62 0.86 8.00
C LEU A 53 -3.57 -0.42 8.87
N ARG A 54 -3.77 -0.30 10.18
CA ARG A 54 -3.83 -1.45 11.10
C ARG A 54 -5.01 -2.38 10.79
N SER A 55 -6.12 -1.83 10.30
CA SER A 55 -7.26 -2.64 9.85
C SER A 55 -6.93 -3.41 8.57
N ILE A 56 -6.25 -2.79 7.61
CA ILE A 56 -5.81 -3.45 6.36
C ILE A 56 -4.79 -4.55 6.68
N GLN A 57 -3.85 -4.29 7.59
CA GLN A 57 -2.84 -5.27 8.02
C GLN A 57 -3.45 -6.58 8.54
N LYS A 58 -4.64 -6.52 9.14
CA LYS A 58 -5.37 -7.70 9.66
C LYS A 58 -6.14 -8.47 8.57
N LEU A 59 -6.14 -8.00 7.33
CA LEU A 59 -6.86 -8.59 6.20
C LEU A 59 -5.87 -9.07 5.13
N PRO A 60 -5.19 -10.21 5.35
CA PRO A 60 -4.12 -10.67 4.46
C PRO A 60 -4.59 -10.93 3.02
N GLU A 61 -5.82 -11.41 2.83
CA GLU A 61 -6.37 -11.63 1.48
C GLU A 61 -6.62 -10.34 0.71
N LEU A 62 -6.97 -9.26 1.41
CA LEU A 62 -7.07 -7.92 0.83
C LEU A 62 -5.67 -7.42 0.45
N VAL A 63 -4.68 -7.58 1.32
CA VAL A 63 -3.29 -7.17 1.00
C VAL A 63 -2.79 -7.94 -0.23
N LYS A 64 -3.00 -9.26 -0.28
CA LYS A 64 -2.64 -10.09 -1.45
C LYS A 64 -3.36 -9.65 -2.73
N SER A 65 -4.59 -9.12 -2.65
CA SER A 65 -5.30 -8.67 -3.85
C SER A 65 -4.66 -7.42 -4.49
N PHE A 66 -3.96 -6.59 -3.72
CA PHE A 66 -3.24 -5.43 -4.25
C PHE A 66 -2.12 -5.83 -5.21
N PHE A 67 -1.40 -6.92 -4.90
CA PHE A 67 -0.35 -7.48 -5.77
C PHE A 67 -0.91 -8.23 -6.99
N ARG A 68 -2.21 -8.55 -7.02
CA ARG A 68 -2.86 -9.28 -8.12
C ARG A 68 -3.47 -8.38 -9.18
N GLN A 69 -3.35 -7.06 -9.05
CA GLN A 69 -3.79 -6.14 -10.10
C GLN A 69 -2.99 -6.36 -11.38
N PRO A 70 -3.61 -6.22 -12.58
CA PRO A 70 -2.95 -6.47 -13.85
C PRO A 70 -1.57 -5.81 -13.99
N GLU A 71 -1.45 -4.59 -13.49
CA GLU A 71 -0.27 -3.73 -13.59
C GLU A 71 0.83 -4.11 -12.58
N CYS A 72 0.48 -4.79 -11.50
CA CYS A 72 1.40 -5.17 -10.41
C CYS A 72 1.85 -6.64 -10.46
N ARG A 73 1.44 -7.42 -11.47
CA ARG A 73 1.72 -8.87 -11.52
C ARG A 73 3.20 -9.23 -11.58
N TYR A 74 4.06 -8.31 -12.05
CA TYR A 74 5.52 -8.50 -12.08
C TYR A 74 6.12 -8.88 -10.71
N ILE A 75 5.42 -8.57 -9.61
CA ILE A 75 5.86 -8.89 -8.25
C ILE A 75 5.69 -10.38 -7.92
N LEU A 76 4.75 -11.05 -8.59
CA LEU A 76 4.41 -12.46 -8.36
C LEU A 76 5.32 -13.43 -9.14
N GLU A 77 6.16 -12.90 -10.02
CA GLU A 77 7.20 -13.62 -10.79
C GLU A 77 8.49 -13.80 -9.97
#